data_AF-A0A3M1RXV0-F1
#
_entry.id   AF-A0A3M1RXV0-F1
#
_cell.length_a   1.000
_cell.length_b   1.000
_cell.length_c   1.000
_cell.angle_alpha   90.00
_cell.angle_beta   90.00
_cell.angle_gamma   90.00
#
_symmetry.space_group_name_H-M   'P 1'
#
loop_
_entity.id
_entity.type
_entity.pdbx_description
1 polymer ?
#
loop_
_entity_poly.entity_id
_entity_poly.type
_entity_poly.pdbx_seq_one_letter_code
_entity_poly.pdbx_strand_id
1 'polypeptide(L)'
;DNEPLERALAWMGQKFSPSRNPVPFDLGMHYYFYYMYGVERVGRLTGRRFLGRHDWYREGAEVLVQQQDQLRGLWRGQGGAEGNPIIATSFALLFLAKGRRPVLIAQGQHDSQGDWNHHRSAVAHLTRRVEQRWKRELSWQSIDLRTATVEDLLQAPVLLISGRDGLSLAKQQKETLRQYVEQGGFIFAEAACGGRAFDRDFRKLVAELFPDSPLRLLPPEHPVWWAEEPIPPKYLRPMLGIEFGCRTSVVYLPNDSGRPALSCLWELAGVGRENYTSEVQAQIDAALGIGVNILAYATDRKLEYKYAFFRSAGSTTQQAEIRRNALAVASLRHPGGCTVAPRALPNLLRYAEKELHLRVRAVEDELDITDPALFDHHLAFMHGRNGFRLTEAERKQLRTFVERGGTILGDAVCANQAFASSFAQEMSAIFPEHPLEPIPPDDPLLSTAFGGFDLRQVTRRDPQPGRSDEAVSVLERKVPPELLGIRIGDRWGVIFSPYDLSCALEKQNSVECRGYTTDDAARIGLNCILYAIQK
;
A
#
# COMPACT_ATOMS: atom_id res chain seq x y z
N ASP A 1 -14.10 -32.18 11.44
CA ASP A 1 -14.13 -31.62 12.80
C ASP A 1 -14.72 -30.22 12.98
N ASN A 2 -15.13 -29.47 11.93
CA ASN A 2 -15.68 -28.12 12.15
C ASN A 2 -16.94 -27.76 11.33
N GLU A 3 -17.64 -28.77 10.82
CA GLU A 3 -18.96 -28.62 10.21
C GLU A 3 -19.98 -27.90 11.12
N PRO A 4 -19.98 -28.10 12.46
CA PRO A 4 -20.89 -27.37 13.34
C PRO A 4 -20.68 -25.86 13.33
N LEU A 5 -19.41 -25.39 13.27
CA LEU A 5 -19.10 -23.96 13.24
C LEU A 5 -19.54 -23.32 11.93
N GLU A 6 -19.26 -23.94 10.79
CA GLU A 6 -19.69 -23.42 9.48
C GLU A 6 -21.22 -23.41 9.37
N ARG A 7 -21.91 -24.42 9.91
CA ARG A 7 -23.37 -24.42 10.04
C ARG A 7 -23.89 -23.30 10.92
N ALA A 8 -23.23 -23.03 12.05
CA ALA A 8 -23.60 -21.92 12.94
C ALA A 8 -23.40 -20.56 12.26
N LEU A 9 -22.28 -20.37 11.53
CA LEU A 9 -22.02 -19.17 10.73
C LEU A 9 -23.03 -19.00 9.59
N ALA A 10 -23.41 -20.09 8.92
CA ALA A 10 -24.44 -20.06 7.89
C ALA A 10 -25.81 -19.68 8.46
N TRP A 11 -26.19 -20.26 9.60
CA TRP A 11 -27.41 -19.88 10.31
C TRP A 11 -27.38 -18.40 10.72
N MET A 12 -26.27 -17.92 11.27
CA MET A 12 -26.10 -16.51 11.61
C MET A 12 -26.23 -15.61 10.39
N GLY A 13 -25.62 -15.97 9.25
CA GLY A 13 -25.73 -15.20 8.02
C GLY A 13 -27.17 -15.11 7.49
N GLN A 14 -27.98 -16.15 7.70
CA GLN A 14 -29.40 -16.15 7.30
C GLN A 14 -30.30 -15.37 8.27
N LYS A 15 -29.92 -15.31 9.55
CA LYS A 15 -30.73 -14.70 10.61
C LYS A 15 -30.26 -13.31 11.03
N PHE A 16 -29.05 -12.91 10.65
CA PHE A 16 -28.47 -11.64 11.04
C PHE A 16 -29.40 -10.47 10.66
N SER A 17 -29.53 -9.53 11.59
CA SER A 17 -30.21 -8.27 11.36
C SER A 17 -29.47 -7.17 12.10
N PRO A 18 -29.13 -6.05 11.44
CA PRO A 18 -28.44 -4.96 12.10
C PRO A 18 -29.38 -4.17 13.04
N SER A 19 -30.71 -4.34 12.93
CA SER A 19 -31.70 -3.52 13.63
C SER A 19 -32.48 -4.25 14.72
N ARG A 20 -32.32 -5.57 14.85
CA ARG A 20 -32.99 -6.36 15.90
C ARG A 20 -32.26 -7.65 16.22
N ASN A 21 -32.42 -8.13 17.44
CA ASN A 21 -32.02 -9.46 17.86
C ASN A 21 -32.87 -10.52 17.11
N PRO A 22 -32.26 -11.56 16.51
CA PRO A 22 -32.97 -12.57 15.72
C PRO A 22 -33.72 -13.62 16.56
N VAL A 23 -34.57 -13.14 17.46
CA VAL A 23 -35.52 -13.90 18.29
C VAL A 23 -36.96 -13.66 17.81
N PRO A 24 -37.97 -14.41 18.28
CA PRO A 24 -39.38 -14.15 17.95
C PRO A 24 -39.79 -12.68 18.18
N PHE A 25 -40.76 -12.21 17.40
CA PHE A 25 -41.00 -10.78 17.10
C PHE A 25 -41.12 -9.89 18.34
N ASP A 26 -41.72 -10.39 19.42
CA ASP A 26 -42.00 -9.64 20.65
C ASP A 26 -40.75 -9.39 21.51
N LEU A 27 -39.64 -10.09 21.23
CA LEU A 27 -38.37 -9.99 21.97
C LEU A 27 -37.25 -9.38 21.14
N GLY A 28 -37.49 -9.02 19.88
CA GLY A 28 -36.43 -8.58 18.95
C GLY A 28 -35.71 -7.30 19.37
N MET A 29 -36.35 -6.45 20.16
CA MET A 29 -35.74 -5.22 20.71
C MET A 29 -35.11 -5.43 22.10
N HIS A 30 -35.31 -6.60 22.70
CA HIS A 30 -34.68 -6.98 23.96
C HIS A 30 -33.26 -7.51 23.72
N TYR A 31 -32.33 -7.07 24.56
CA TYR A 31 -30.91 -7.48 24.51
C TYR A 31 -30.25 -7.17 23.16
N TYR A 32 -30.72 -6.15 22.45
CA TYR A 32 -30.23 -5.79 21.13
C TYR A 32 -28.76 -5.35 21.16
N PHE A 33 -28.36 -4.53 22.13
CA PHE A 33 -26.98 -4.04 22.20
C PHE A 33 -26.00 -5.18 22.56
N TYR A 34 -26.40 -6.06 23.46
CA TYR A 34 -25.68 -7.28 23.80
C TYR A 34 -25.56 -8.22 22.60
N TYR A 35 -26.65 -8.40 21.84
CA TYR A 35 -26.64 -9.16 20.59
C TYR A 35 -25.63 -8.58 19.59
N MET A 36 -25.66 -7.27 19.35
CA MET A 36 -24.72 -6.61 18.44
C MET A 36 -23.29 -6.81 18.91
N TYR A 37 -23.01 -6.65 20.22
CA TYR A 37 -21.70 -6.96 20.77
C TYR A 37 -21.31 -8.44 20.54
N GLY A 38 -22.24 -9.38 20.70
CA GLY A 38 -22.04 -10.79 20.36
C GLY A 38 -21.66 -11.01 18.89
N VAL A 39 -22.34 -10.31 17.96
CA VAL A 39 -22.00 -10.33 16.53
C VAL A 39 -20.58 -9.80 16.30
N GLU A 40 -20.18 -8.72 16.99
CA GLU A 40 -18.81 -8.20 16.94
C GLU A 40 -17.80 -9.28 17.32
N ARG A 41 -18.05 -10.01 18.42
CA ARG A 41 -17.19 -11.11 18.88
C ARG A 41 -17.06 -12.19 17.83
N VAL A 42 -18.17 -12.62 17.23
CA VAL A 42 -18.15 -13.64 16.17
C VAL A 42 -17.32 -13.16 14.99
N GLY A 43 -17.59 -11.97 14.47
CA GLY A 43 -16.85 -11.45 13.32
C GLY A 43 -15.36 -11.22 13.62
N ARG A 44 -15.00 -10.85 14.85
CA ARG A 44 -13.61 -10.67 15.28
C ARG A 44 -12.86 -11.99 15.45
N LEU A 45 -13.50 -13.00 16.04
CA LEU A 45 -12.87 -14.30 16.30
C LEU A 45 -12.73 -15.13 15.01
N THR A 46 -13.67 -14.96 14.07
CA THR A 46 -13.69 -15.72 12.81
C THR A 46 -13.02 -15.00 11.65
N GLY A 47 -12.70 -13.71 11.80
CA GLY A 47 -12.16 -12.87 10.71
C GLY A 47 -13.13 -12.67 9.55
N ARG A 48 -14.42 -12.98 9.70
CA ARG A 48 -15.39 -12.84 8.62
C ARG A 48 -15.80 -11.38 8.47
N ARG A 49 -15.53 -10.78 7.30
CA ARG A 49 -16.09 -9.46 6.93
C ARG A 49 -17.61 -9.54 6.74
N PHE A 50 -18.09 -10.63 6.15
CA PHE A 50 -19.50 -10.84 5.86
C PHE A 50 -20.12 -11.95 6.69
N LEU A 51 -21.35 -11.74 7.15
CA LEU A 51 -22.23 -12.78 7.66
C LEU A 51 -23.34 -12.99 6.62
N GLY A 52 -23.25 -14.08 5.86
CA GLY A 52 -24.05 -14.24 4.65
C GLY A 52 -23.70 -13.13 3.64
N ARG A 53 -24.69 -12.31 3.28
CA ARG A 53 -24.52 -11.15 2.37
C ARG A 53 -24.28 -9.83 3.10
N HIS A 54 -24.27 -9.84 4.43
CA HIS A 54 -24.28 -8.63 5.23
C HIS A 54 -22.87 -8.21 5.64
N ASP A 55 -22.48 -6.97 5.35
CA ASP A 55 -21.30 -6.36 5.98
C ASP A 55 -21.72 -5.94 7.39
N TRP A 56 -21.73 -6.93 8.29
CA TRP A 56 -22.33 -6.84 9.61
C TRP A 56 -21.79 -5.66 10.43
N TYR A 57 -20.52 -5.28 10.21
CA TYR A 57 -19.92 -4.16 10.93
C TYR A 57 -20.39 -2.84 10.36
N ARG A 58 -20.37 -2.66 9.04
CA ARG A 58 -20.83 -1.44 8.39
C ARG A 58 -22.31 -1.19 8.68
N GLU A 59 -23.15 -2.20 8.43
CA GLU A 59 -24.59 -2.12 8.65
C GLU A 59 -24.93 -1.91 10.14
N GLY A 60 -24.24 -2.62 11.04
CA GLY A 60 -24.45 -2.45 12.48
C GLY A 60 -24.00 -1.08 12.99
N ALA A 61 -22.87 -0.57 12.51
CA ALA A 61 -22.36 0.74 12.91
C ALA A 61 -23.27 1.87 12.44
N GLU A 62 -23.79 1.77 11.21
CA GLU A 62 -24.76 2.72 10.67
C GLU A 62 -26.01 2.79 11.55
N VAL A 63 -26.62 1.64 11.88
CA VAL A 63 -27.81 1.60 12.73
C VAL A 63 -27.51 2.13 14.14
N LEU A 64 -26.40 1.73 14.75
CA LEU A 64 -26.05 2.20 16.09
C LEU A 64 -25.82 3.72 16.12
N VAL A 65 -25.11 4.29 15.15
CA VAL A 65 -24.88 5.74 15.09
C VAL A 65 -26.19 6.50 14.89
N GLN A 66 -27.09 5.99 14.03
CA GLN A 66 -28.43 6.58 13.84
C GLN A 66 -29.30 6.53 15.10
N GLN A 67 -29.16 5.49 15.92
CA GLN A 67 -29.93 5.33 17.16
C GLN A 67 -29.39 6.13 18.35
N GLN A 68 -28.23 6.77 18.22
CA GLN A 68 -27.65 7.54 19.32
C GLN A 68 -28.52 8.75 19.64
N ASP A 69 -28.81 8.95 20.93
CA ASP A 69 -29.47 10.17 21.42
C ASP A 69 -28.59 11.38 21.07
N GLN A 70 -29.10 12.27 20.21
CA GLN A 70 -28.32 13.39 19.66
C GLN A 70 -27.98 14.47 20.70
N LEU A 71 -28.72 14.53 21.81
CA LEU A 71 -28.52 15.54 22.85
C LEU A 71 -27.54 15.06 23.92
N ARG A 72 -27.68 13.80 24.34
CA ARG A 72 -26.94 13.22 25.46
C ARG A 72 -25.79 12.31 25.02
N GLY A 73 -25.76 11.92 23.74
CA GLY A 73 -24.73 11.04 23.17
C GLY A 73 -24.79 9.59 23.70
N LEU A 74 -25.94 9.15 24.22
CA LEU A 74 -26.11 7.83 24.84
C LEU A 74 -27.05 6.91 24.04
N TRP A 75 -27.00 5.63 24.35
CA TRP A 75 -27.92 4.62 23.84
C TRP A 75 -28.81 4.09 24.95
N ARG A 76 -30.03 3.67 24.58
CA ARG A 76 -30.98 3.04 25.50
C ARG A 76 -31.78 1.98 24.77
N GLY A 77 -31.81 0.76 25.31
CA GLY A 77 -32.56 -0.36 24.75
C GLY A 77 -33.94 -0.53 25.36
N GLN A 78 -34.66 -1.55 24.88
CA GLN A 78 -35.97 -1.92 25.40
C GLN A 78 -35.87 -3.17 26.28
N GLY A 79 -36.46 -3.10 27.47
CA GLY A 79 -36.58 -4.22 28.40
C GLY A 79 -35.26 -4.72 29.02
N GLY A 80 -35.38 -5.43 30.14
CA GLY A 80 -34.25 -6.02 30.85
C GLY A 80 -33.18 -5.00 31.29
N ALA A 81 -31.92 -5.43 31.28
CA ALA A 81 -30.78 -4.62 31.72
C ALA A 81 -30.43 -3.45 30.77
N GLU A 82 -30.80 -3.54 29.49
CA GLU A 82 -30.48 -2.50 28.49
C GLU A 82 -31.39 -1.26 28.56
N GLY A 83 -32.44 -1.31 29.39
CA GLY A 83 -33.17 -0.10 29.78
C GLY A 83 -32.31 0.89 30.58
N ASN A 84 -31.20 0.42 31.17
CA ASN A 84 -30.16 1.25 31.78
C ASN A 84 -29.22 1.81 30.68
N PRO A 85 -29.16 3.14 30.49
CA PRO A 85 -28.37 3.75 29.42
C PRO A 85 -26.87 3.49 29.55
N ILE A 86 -26.34 3.27 30.75
CA ILE A 86 -24.91 2.96 30.95
C ILE A 86 -24.59 1.60 30.31
N ILE A 87 -25.44 0.60 30.51
CA ILE A 87 -25.24 -0.75 29.97
C ILE A 87 -25.36 -0.75 28.45
N ALA A 88 -26.44 -0.16 27.91
CA ALA A 88 -26.65 -0.06 26.46
C ALA A 88 -25.52 0.72 25.78
N THR A 89 -25.12 1.87 26.32
CA THR A 89 -24.01 2.67 25.80
C THR A 89 -22.70 1.89 25.84
N SER A 90 -22.43 1.13 26.92
CA SER A 90 -21.22 0.32 27.00
C SER A 90 -21.13 -0.71 25.86
N PHE A 91 -22.22 -1.44 25.59
CA PHE A 91 -22.24 -2.41 24.48
C PHE A 91 -22.18 -1.75 23.10
N ALA A 92 -22.89 -0.63 22.89
CA ALA A 92 -22.82 0.12 21.65
C ALA A 92 -21.38 0.60 21.36
N LEU A 93 -20.70 1.15 22.38
CA LEU A 93 -19.31 1.58 22.26
C LEU A 93 -18.36 0.41 22.04
N LEU A 94 -18.56 -0.75 22.70
CA LEU A 94 -17.77 -1.95 22.47
C LEU A 94 -17.88 -2.44 21.01
N PHE A 95 -19.08 -2.37 20.43
CA PHE A 95 -19.28 -2.67 19.00
C PHE A 95 -18.54 -1.66 18.11
N LEU A 96 -18.82 -0.36 18.28
CA LEU A 96 -18.28 0.71 17.44
C LEU A 96 -16.75 0.83 17.55
N ALA A 97 -16.18 0.48 18.70
CA ALA A 97 -14.73 0.49 18.91
C ALA A 97 -13.98 -0.39 17.90
N LYS A 98 -14.61 -1.43 17.33
CA LYS A 98 -14.00 -2.25 16.28
C LYS A 98 -13.57 -1.44 15.05
N GLY A 99 -14.26 -0.36 14.69
CA GLY A 99 -13.89 0.50 13.57
C GLY A 99 -12.52 1.16 13.72
N ARG A 100 -12.02 1.23 14.96
CA ARG A 100 -10.71 1.75 15.30
C ARG A 100 -9.57 0.75 15.07
N ARG A 101 -9.86 -0.48 14.66
CA ARG A 101 -8.86 -1.51 14.39
C ARG A 101 -8.58 -1.56 12.88
N PRO A 102 -7.38 -1.14 12.42
CA PRO A 102 -6.98 -1.29 11.03
C PRO A 102 -6.95 -2.76 10.62
N VAL A 103 -7.26 -3.06 9.36
CA VAL A 103 -7.04 -4.39 8.82
C VAL A 103 -5.58 -4.50 8.41
N LEU A 104 -4.86 -5.43 9.03
CA LEU A 104 -3.45 -5.70 8.77
C LEU A 104 -3.26 -6.57 7.52
N ILE A 105 -4.06 -7.63 7.43
CA ILE A 105 -3.94 -8.67 6.42
C ILE A 105 -5.31 -9.27 6.09
N ALA A 106 -5.54 -9.55 4.81
CA ALA A 106 -6.70 -10.30 4.35
C ALA A 106 -6.27 -11.68 3.81
N GLN A 107 -7.01 -12.74 4.11
CA GLN A 107 -6.86 -14.05 3.48
C GLN A 107 -7.73 -14.12 2.22
N GLY A 108 -7.09 -14.35 1.08
CA GLY A 108 -7.77 -14.48 -0.21
C GLY A 108 -8.40 -15.86 -0.38
N GLN A 109 -9.72 -15.93 -0.27
CA GLN A 109 -10.49 -17.11 -0.65
C GLN A 109 -10.54 -17.20 -2.18
N HIS A 110 -9.73 -18.11 -2.73
CA HIS A 110 -9.64 -18.36 -4.18
C HIS A 110 -10.54 -19.51 -4.65
N ASP A 111 -11.06 -20.33 -3.72
CA ASP A 111 -11.89 -21.50 -4.03
C ASP A 111 -13.07 -21.68 -3.04
N SER A 112 -13.95 -22.65 -3.34
CA SER A 112 -15.10 -23.02 -2.47
C SER A 112 -14.88 -24.27 -1.62
N GLN A 113 -13.83 -25.05 -1.91
CA GLN A 113 -13.52 -26.33 -1.27
C GLN A 113 -12.68 -26.15 0.01
N GLY A 114 -12.13 -24.95 0.24
CA GLY A 114 -11.37 -24.58 1.42
C GLY A 114 -9.85 -24.75 1.29
N ASP A 115 -9.30 -24.94 0.09
CA ASP A 115 -7.85 -25.08 -0.11
C ASP A 115 -7.09 -23.81 0.34
N TRP A 116 -7.73 -22.65 0.20
CA TRP A 116 -7.21 -21.38 0.70
C TRP A 116 -6.98 -21.30 2.23
N ASN A 117 -7.54 -22.21 3.05
CA ASN A 117 -7.54 -22.09 4.51
C ASN A 117 -7.30 -23.40 5.28
N HIS A 118 -6.24 -24.14 4.93
CA HIS A 118 -5.82 -25.33 5.69
C HIS A 118 -5.49 -25.05 7.16
N HIS A 119 -5.05 -23.83 7.48
CA HIS A 119 -4.65 -23.39 8.83
C HIS A 119 -5.50 -22.19 9.28
N ARG A 120 -6.68 -22.47 9.83
CA ARG A 120 -7.77 -21.49 10.04
C ARG A 120 -7.48 -20.42 11.09
N SER A 121 -6.66 -20.72 12.08
CA SER A 121 -6.29 -19.82 13.18
C SER A 121 -4.94 -19.14 12.94
N ALA A 122 -4.16 -19.60 11.96
CA ALA A 122 -2.82 -19.13 11.66
C ALA A 122 -2.72 -17.60 11.56
N VAL A 123 -3.59 -16.98 10.75
CA VAL A 123 -3.58 -15.52 10.55
C VAL A 123 -4.05 -14.78 11.81
N ALA A 124 -4.95 -15.36 12.59
CA ALA A 124 -5.36 -14.81 13.88
C ALA A 124 -4.19 -14.80 14.88
N HIS A 125 -3.39 -15.86 14.91
CA HIS A 125 -2.21 -15.97 15.77
C HIS A 125 -1.09 -15.03 15.32
N LEU A 126 -0.82 -14.96 14.02
CA LEU A 126 0.14 -14.00 13.46
C LEU A 126 -0.28 -12.56 13.78
N THR A 127 -1.55 -12.21 13.56
CA THR A 127 -2.06 -10.86 13.86
C THR A 127 -1.88 -10.53 15.34
N ARG A 128 -2.18 -11.48 16.24
CA ARG A 128 -1.98 -11.30 17.69
C ARG A 128 -0.52 -11.08 18.05
N ARG A 129 0.42 -11.79 17.42
CA ARG A 129 1.86 -11.58 17.60
C ARG A 129 2.25 -10.15 17.18
N VAL A 130 1.74 -9.68 16.05
CA VAL A 130 1.97 -8.31 15.57
C VAL A 130 1.36 -7.28 16.52
N GLU A 131 0.13 -7.49 17.02
CA GLU A 131 -0.51 -6.60 18.01
C GLU A 131 0.37 -6.44 19.27
N GLN A 132 0.93 -7.53 19.77
CA GLN A 132 1.83 -7.52 20.94
C GLN A 132 3.12 -6.77 20.67
N ARG A 133 3.75 -6.99 19.51
CA ARG A 133 5.00 -6.35 19.12
C ARG A 133 4.83 -4.85 18.89
N TRP A 134 3.81 -4.48 18.11
CA TRP A 134 3.55 -3.08 17.75
C TRP A 134 2.79 -2.31 18.83
N LYS A 135 2.32 -2.98 19.88
CA LYS A 135 1.48 -2.41 20.95
C LYS A 135 0.29 -1.64 20.37
N ARG A 136 -0.31 -2.21 19.32
CA ARG A 136 -1.40 -1.60 18.54
C ARG A 136 -2.48 -2.64 18.32
N GLU A 137 -3.73 -2.25 18.47
CA GLU A 137 -4.86 -3.12 18.13
C GLU A 137 -5.02 -3.24 16.62
N LEU A 138 -5.14 -4.46 16.12
CA LEU A 138 -5.23 -4.79 14.70
C LEU A 138 -6.37 -5.77 14.44
N SER A 139 -6.76 -5.90 13.19
CA SER A 139 -7.70 -6.90 12.71
C SER A 139 -7.13 -7.62 11.50
N TRP A 140 -7.64 -8.81 11.24
CA TRP A 140 -7.48 -9.53 9.98
C TRP A 140 -8.86 -9.87 9.44
N GLN A 141 -8.93 -10.26 8.16
CA GLN A 141 -10.20 -10.71 7.58
C GLN A 141 -10.01 -11.76 6.48
N SER A 142 -11.09 -12.44 6.08
CA SER A 142 -11.16 -13.20 4.84
C SER A 142 -11.86 -12.40 3.74
N ILE A 143 -11.40 -12.51 2.49
CA ILE A 143 -12.01 -11.86 1.33
C ILE A 143 -12.19 -12.86 0.19
N ASP A 144 -13.38 -12.91 -0.42
CA ASP A 144 -13.67 -13.80 -1.54
C ASP A 144 -13.19 -13.18 -2.86
N LEU A 145 -12.09 -13.71 -3.39
CA LEU A 145 -11.47 -13.19 -4.61
C LEU A 145 -12.35 -13.34 -5.85
N ARG A 146 -13.43 -14.13 -5.80
CA ARG A 146 -14.36 -14.30 -6.93
C ARG A 146 -15.32 -13.13 -7.07
N THR A 147 -15.52 -12.36 -5.99
CA THR A 147 -16.49 -11.26 -5.93
C THR A 147 -15.88 -9.94 -5.48
N ALA A 148 -14.67 -9.95 -4.94
CA ALA A 148 -13.98 -8.76 -4.47
C ALA A 148 -13.66 -7.78 -5.61
N THR A 149 -13.88 -6.50 -5.33
CA THR A 149 -13.38 -5.37 -6.13
C THR A 149 -11.97 -4.99 -5.71
N VAL A 150 -11.30 -4.11 -6.47
CA VAL A 150 -9.99 -3.59 -6.08
C VAL A 150 -10.10 -2.77 -4.79
N GLU A 151 -11.17 -2.00 -4.65
CA GLU A 151 -11.47 -1.22 -3.46
C GLU A 151 -11.65 -2.11 -2.23
N ASP A 152 -12.27 -3.28 -2.38
CA ASP A 152 -12.39 -4.24 -1.29
C ASP A 152 -11.05 -4.84 -0.88
N LEU A 153 -10.17 -5.14 -1.84
CA LEU A 153 -8.81 -5.62 -1.57
C LEU A 153 -7.98 -4.55 -0.86
N LEU A 154 -8.04 -3.29 -1.32
CA LEU A 154 -7.28 -2.17 -0.76
C LEU A 154 -7.61 -1.85 0.70
N GLN A 155 -8.74 -2.32 1.23
CA GLN A 155 -9.03 -2.23 2.67
C GLN A 155 -8.02 -2.99 3.54
N ALA A 156 -7.27 -3.93 2.97
CA ALA A 156 -6.14 -4.59 3.60
C ALA A 156 -4.87 -4.33 2.77
N PRO A 157 -3.79 -3.82 3.37
CA PRO A 157 -2.55 -3.56 2.62
C PRO A 157 -1.81 -4.84 2.22
N VAL A 158 -2.14 -5.97 2.85
CA VAL A 158 -1.54 -7.28 2.57
C VAL A 158 -2.63 -8.31 2.29
N LEU A 159 -2.49 -9.02 1.17
CA LEU A 159 -3.32 -10.15 0.78
C LEU A 159 -2.52 -11.45 0.90
N LEU A 160 -2.93 -12.34 1.78
CA LEU A 160 -2.39 -13.69 1.91
C LEU A 160 -3.09 -14.63 0.93
N ILE A 161 -2.33 -15.25 0.01
CA ILE A 161 -2.82 -16.31 -0.89
C ILE A 161 -2.06 -17.60 -0.56
N SER A 162 -2.74 -18.57 0.02
CA SER A 162 -2.17 -19.87 0.39
C SER A 162 -2.95 -20.99 -0.29
N GLY A 163 -2.30 -22.13 -0.51
CA GLY A 163 -2.99 -23.33 -0.99
C GLY A 163 -2.07 -24.54 -1.06
N ARG A 164 -2.69 -25.73 -1.16
CA ARG A 164 -1.99 -27.00 -1.41
C ARG A 164 -2.27 -27.50 -2.82
N ASP A 165 -3.54 -27.40 -3.21
CA ASP A 165 -4.05 -27.93 -4.46
C ASP A 165 -3.86 -26.87 -5.58
N GLY A 166 -4.45 -27.07 -6.77
CA GLY A 166 -4.21 -26.15 -7.91
C GLY A 166 -4.82 -24.76 -7.70
N LEU A 167 -4.14 -23.72 -8.20
CA LEU A 167 -4.64 -22.33 -8.17
C LEU A 167 -5.16 -21.92 -9.54
N SER A 168 -6.48 -21.74 -9.66
CA SER A 168 -7.11 -21.29 -10.91
C SER A 168 -7.95 -20.05 -10.67
N LEU A 169 -7.54 -18.94 -11.27
CA LEU A 169 -8.22 -17.66 -11.18
C LEU A 169 -8.78 -17.28 -12.56
N ALA A 170 -10.02 -16.80 -12.58
CA ALA A 170 -10.62 -16.21 -13.77
C ALA A 170 -9.93 -14.90 -14.15
N LYS A 171 -10.04 -14.50 -15.43
CA LYS A 171 -9.40 -13.28 -15.97
C LYS A 171 -9.69 -12.04 -15.12
N GLN A 172 -10.95 -11.86 -14.69
CA GLN A 172 -11.33 -10.71 -13.86
C GLN A 172 -10.60 -10.69 -12.51
N GLN A 173 -10.40 -11.85 -11.89
CA GLN A 173 -9.71 -11.95 -10.60
C GLN A 173 -8.23 -11.61 -10.76
N LYS A 174 -7.60 -12.07 -11.84
CA LYS A 174 -6.21 -11.74 -12.19
C LYS A 174 -6.03 -10.23 -12.39
N GLU A 175 -6.93 -9.61 -13.16
CA GLU A 175 -6.93 -8.16 -13.38
C GLU A 175 -7.06 -7.39 -12.06
N THR A 176 -8.00 -7.82 -11.20
CA THR A 176 -8.22 -7.21 -9.88
C THR A 176 -6.98 -7.32 -9.00
N LEU A 177 -6.28 -8.48 -9.00
CA LEU A 177 -5.02 -8.66 -8.26
C LEU A 177 -3.88 -7.79 -8.80
N ARG A 178 -3.79 -7.64 -10.12
CA ARG A 178 -2.80 -6.77 -10.75
C ARG A 178 -3.03 -5.32 -10.34
N GLN A 179 -4.27 -4.82 -10.50
CA GLN A 179 -4.64 -3.46 -10.11
C GLN A 179 -4.47 -3.21 -8.61
N TYR A 180 -4.73 -4.22 -7.76
CA TYR A 180 -4.46 -4.13 -6.32
C TYR A 180 -2.96 -3.89 -6.05
N VAL A 181 -2.06 -4.62 -6.71
CA VAL A 181 -0.61 -4.41 -6.59
C VAL A 181 -0.17 -3.07 -7.15
N GLU A 182 -0.68 -2.67 -8.33
CA GLU A 182 -0.44 -1.37 -8.96
C GLU A 182 -0.86 -0.19 -8.08
N GLN A 183 -1.90 -0.38 -7.26
CA GLN A 183 -2.40 0.64 -6.33
C GLN A 183 -1.75 0.56 -4.93
N GLY A 184 -0.65 -0.19 -4.79
CA GLY A 184 0.13 -0.20 -3.56
C GLY A 184 -0.20 -1.37 -2.62
N GLY A 185 -1.09 -2.28 -3.01
CA GLY A 185 -1.33 -3.54 -2.33
C GLY A 185 -0.12 -4.48 -2.37
N PHE A 186 0.00 -5.36 -1.38
CA PHE A 186 1.06 -6.34 -1.28
C PHE A 186 0.48 -7.77 -1.29
N ILE A 187 1.08 -8.67 -2.06
CA ILE A 187 0.70 -10.09 -2.06
C ILE A 187 1.74 -10.88 -1.29
N PHE A 188 1.29 -11.53 -0.21
CA PHE A 188 2.04 -12.55 0.49
C PHE A 188 1.47 -13.91 0.08
N ALA A 189 2.26 -14.79 -0.53
CA ALA A 189 1.81 -16.11 -0.90
C ALA A 189 2.65 -17.25 -0.32
N GLU A 190 2.02 -18.41 -0.15
CA GLU A 190 2.64 -19.62 0.39
C GLU A 190 2.08 -20.88 -0.25
N ALA A 191 2.96 -21.79 -0.70
CA ALA A 191 2.57 -23.17 -0.97
C ALA A 191 2.52 -23.96 0.34
N ALA A 192 1.31 -24.24 0.82
CA ALA A 192 1.08 -24.94 2.09
C ALA A 192 1.03 -26.46 1.90
N CYS A 193 1.29 -27.20 2.98
CA CYS A 193 1.01 -28.64 3.09
C CYS A 193 1.58 -29.51 1.96
N GLY A 194 2.77 -29.19 1.43
CA GLY A 194 3.36 -29.96 0.33
C GLY A 194 2.87 -29.56 -1.07
N GLY A 195 2.23 -28.39 -1.20
CA GLY A 195 1.44 -27.96 -2.36
C GLY A 195 2.22 -27.72 -3.66
N ARG A 196 2.66 -28.79 -4.32
CA ARG A 196 3.37 -28.72 -5.61
C ARG A 196 2.48 -28.19 -6.75
N ALA A 197 1.18 -28.49 -6.72
CA ALA A 197 0.24 -27.97 -7.70
C ALA A 197 0.08 -26.45 -7.53
N PHE A 198 -0.11 -25.99 -6.29
CA PHE A 198 -0.16 -24.57 -5.96
C PHE A 198 1.11 -23.84 -6.38
N ASP A 199 2.30 -24.38 -6.08
CA ASP A 199 3.58 -23.75 -6.44
C ASP A 199 3.71 -23.53 -7.96
N ARG A 200 3.43 -24.56 -8.76
CA ARG A 200 3.43 -24.46 -10.22
C ARG A 200 2.46 -23.37 -10.71
N ASP A 201 1.23 -23.40 -10.20
CA ASP A 201 0.16 -22.53 -10.68
C ASP A 201 0.35 -21.07 -10.22
N PHE A 202 0.87 -20.86 -9.01
CA PHE A 202 1.20 -19.52 -8.50
C PHE A 202 2.35 -18.90 -9.30
N ARG A 203 3.41 -19.64 -9.60
CA ARG A 203 4.51 -19.16 -10.47
C ARG A 203 4.00 -18.75 -11.85
N LYS A 204 3.09 -19.55 -12.43
CA LYS A 204 2.45 -19.23 -13.72
C LYS A 204 1.59 -17.96 -13.63
N LEU A 205 0.76 -17.86 -12.58
CA LEU A 205 -0.06 -16.67 -12.32
C LEU A 205 0.81 -15.43 -12.25
N VAL A 206 1.87 -15.49 -11.46
CA VAL A 206 2.79 -14.37 -11.25
C VAL A 206 3.46 -13.92 -12.56
N ALA A 207 3.92 -14.86 -13.39
CA ALA A 207 4.49 -14.55 -14.71
C ALA A 207 3.48 -13.93 -15.68
N GLU A 208 2.20 -14.28 -15.56
CA GLU A 208 1.10 -13.67 -16.34
C GLU A 208 0.76 -12.26 -15.83
N LEU A 209 0.74 -12.07 -14.50
CA LEU A 209 0.43 -10.77 -13.89
C LEU A 209 1.56 -9.75 -14.08
N PHE A 210 2.82 -10.18 -14.06
CA PHE A 210 3.99 -9.30 -14.08
C PHE A 210 5.06 -9.82 -15.07
N PRO A 211 4.80 -9.75 -16.39
CA PRO A 211 5.68 -10.34 -17.41
C PRO A 211 7.10 -9.74 -17.41
N ASP A 212 7.23 -8.46 -17.03
CA ASP A 212 8.50 -7.75 -17.02
C ASP A 212 9.31 -7.92 -15.72
N SER A 213 8.71 -8.55 -14.70
CA SER A 213 9.32 -8.73 -13.38
C SER A 213 9.38 -10.22 -13.01
N PRO A 214 10.50 -10.90 -13.27
CA PRO A 214 10.62 -12.31 -12.93
C PRO A 214 10.65 -12.51 -11.41
N LEU A 215 10.06 -13.61 -10.96
CA LEU A 215 10.12 -14.06 -9.58
C LEU A 215 11.54 -14.52 -9.23
N ARG A 216 12.21 -13.83 -8.28
CA ARG A 216 13.62 -14.06 -7.92
C ARG A 216 13.78 -14.42 -6.45
N LEU A 217 14.85 -15.14 -6.12
CA LEU A 217 15.22 -15.38 -4.73
C LEU A 217 15.59 -14.06 -4.05
N LEU A 218 14.94 -13.76 -2.93
CA LEU A 218 15.26 -12.60 -2.11
C LEU A 218 16.52 -12.92 -1.30
N PRO A 219 17.58 -12.10 -1.41
CA PRO A 219 18.82 -12.34 -0.70
C PRO A 219 18.63 -12.14 0.82
N PRO A 220 19.45 -12.75 1.69
CA PRO A 220 19.34 -12.61 3.15
C PRO A 220 19.40 -11.17 3.65
N GLU A 221 20.04 -10.27 2.90
CA GLU A 221 20.16 -8.85 3.19
C GLU A 221 18.85 -8.09 2.95
N HIS A 222 17.89 -8.66 2.20
CA HIS A 222 16.63 -8.00 1.89
C HIS A 222 15.83 -7.69 3.17
N PRO A 223 15.27 -6.47 3.34
CA PRO A 223 14.60 -6.03 4.58
C PRO A 223 13.48 -6.93 5.08
N VAL A 224 12.81 -7.66 4.19
CA VAL A 224 11.80 -8.68 4.52
C VAL A 224 12.29 -9.72 5.56
N TRP A 225 13.61 -9.92 5.70
CA TRP A 225 14.18 -10.86 6.65
C TRP A 225 14.38 -10.31 8.06
N TRP A 226 14.43 -8.99 8.24
CA TRP A 226 14.84 -8.37 9.51
C TRP A 226 14.11 -7.06 9.85
N ALA A 227 13.06 -6.68 9.11
CA ALA A 227 12.34 -5.42 9.28
C ALA A 227 11.81 -5.15 10.71
N GLU A 228 11.58 -6.19 11.53
CA GLU A 228 11.12 -6.04 12.92
C GLU A 228 11.84 -6.99 13.91
N GLU A 229 12.04 -8.27 13.53
CA GLU A 229 12.62 -9.32 14.38
C GLU A 229 13.81 -9.98 13.67
N PRO A 230 14.94 -10.22 14.36
CA PRO A 230 16.04 -10.99 13.79
C PRO A 230 15.65 -12.46 13.66
N ILE A 231 15.95 -13.08 12.51
CA ILE A 231 15.68 -14.49 12.25
C ILE A 231 16.99 -15.28 12.30
N PRO A 232 17.12 -16.28 13.18
CA PRO A 232 18.34 -17.09 13.23
C PRO A 232 18.61 -17.77 11.88
N PRO A 233 19.86 -17.79 11.36
CA PRO A 233 20.19 -18.30 10.03
C PRO A 233 19.66 -19.72 9.75
N LYS A 234 19.66 -20.59 10.76
CA LYS A 234 19.12 -21.96 10.65
C LYS A 234 17.61 -22.04 10.36
N TYR A 235 16.87 -20.95 10.49
CA TYR A 235 15.43 -20.87 10.20
C TYR A 235 15.11 -20.13 8.90
N LEU A 236 16.13 -19.56 8.23
CA LEU A 236 15.96 -19.01 6.89
C LEU A 236 15.50 -20.10 5.92
N ARG A 237 14.73 -19.68 4.92
CA ARG A 237 14.11 -20.54 3.91
C ARG A 237 14.07 -19.80 2.57
N PRO A 238 13.97 -20.49 1.43
CA PRO A 238 13.79 -19.82 0.16
C PRO A 238 12.56 -18.91 0.23
N MET A 239 12.77 -17.63 -0.03
CA MET A 239 11.72 -16.64 -0.19
C MET A 239 11.92 -15.99 -1.54
N LEU A 240 10.92 -16.10 -2.39
CA LEU A 240 10.94 -15.50 -3.70
C LEU A 240 10.17 -14.17 -3.66
N GLY A 241 10.52 -13.23 -4.52
CA GLY A 241 9.82 -11.96 -4.63
C GLY A 241 9.81 -11.38 -6.02
N ILE A 242 8.88 -10.46 -6.23
CA ILE A 242 8.80 -9.62 -7.42
C ILE A 242 8.99 -8.17 -7.03
N GLU A 243 9.93 -7.54 -7.72
CA GLU A 243 10.04 -6.09 -7.79
C GLU A 243 8.97 -5.58 -8.76
N PHE A 244 8.02 -4.81 -8.25
CA PHE A 244 7.05 -4.09 -9.07
C PHE A 244 7.03 -2.64 -8.58
N GLY A 245 7.30 -1.72 -9.52
CA GLY A 245 7.64 -0.34 -9.18
C GLY A 245 8.96 -0.26 -8.40
N CYS A 246 9.01 0.65 -7.43
CA CYS A 246 10.16 0.86 -6.54
C CYS A 246 10.27 -0.10 -5.33
N ARG A 247 9.59 -1.25 -5.34
CA ARG A 247 9.57 -2.15 -4.16
C ARG A 247 9.32 -3.61 -4.53
N THR A 248 9.73 -4.51 -3.63
CA THR A 248 9.19 -5.87 -3.61
C THR A 248 7.69 -5.81 -3.24
N SER A 249 6.81 -6.14 -4.19
CA SER A 249 5.34 -6.05 -4.03
C SER A 249 4.67 -7.42 -3.88
N VAL A 250 5.38 -8.49 -4.23
CA VAL A 250 4.97 -9.87 -3.98
C VAL A 250 6.08 -10.59 -3.23
N VAL A 251 5.73 -11.30 -2.18
CA VAL A 251 6.60 -12.26 -1.48
C VAL A 251 5.95 -13.63 -1.53
N TYR A 252 6.72 -14.64 -1.93
CA TYR A 252 6.25 -16.00 -2.10
C TYR A 252 7.17 -17.00 -1.41
N LEU A 253 6.58 -17.88 -0.60
CA LEU A 253 7.28 -19.01 0.00
C LEU A 253 6.92 -20.32 -0.71
N PRO A 254 7.84 -20.89 -1.51
CA PRO A 254 7.63 -22.16 -2.17
C PRO A 254 7.77 -23.34 -1.19
N ASN A 255 7.32 -24.51 -1.63
CA ASN A 255 7.39 -25.76 -0.86
C ASN A 255 8.77 -26.46 -0.96
N ASP A 256 9.85 -25.69 -1.14
CA ASP A 256 11.17 -26.24 -1.51
C ASP A 256 12.08 -26.48 -0.29
N SER A 257 11.62 -26.15 0.91
CA SER A 257 12.45 -26.11 2.11
C SER A 257 12.48 -27.41 2.93
N GLY A 258 11.59 -28.37 2.63
CA GLY A 258 11.38 -29.57 3.48
C GLY A 258 10.87 -29.24 4.89
N ARG A 259 10.53 -27.98 5.16
CA ARG A 259 10.02 -27.49 6.44
C ARG A 259 8.51 -27.31 6.38
N PRO A 260 7.81 -27.35 7.52
CA PRO A 260 6.43 -26.94 7.57
C PRO A 260 6.24 -25.52 7.02
N ALA A 261 5.11 -25.33 6.33
CA ALA A 261 4.62 -24.02 5.93
C ALA A 261 4.54 -23.08 7.15
N LEU A 262 4.78 -21.78 6.95
CA LEU A 262 4.64 -20.76 7.97
C LEU A 262 3.23 -20.77 8.57
N SER A 263 2.18 -20.86 7.73
CA SER A 263 0.80 -20.94 8.23
C SER A 263 0.56 -22.15 9.14
N CYS A 264 1.22 -23.28 8.87
CA CYS A 264 1.18 -24.46 9.76
C CYS A 264 1.79 -24.13 11.13
N LEU A 265 2.95 -23.48 11.16
CA LEU A 265 3.62 -23.11 12.40
C LEU A 265 2.88 -22.02 13.18
N TRP A 266 2.25 -21.05 12.49
CA TRP A 266 1.40 -20.05 13.13
C TRP A 266 0.15 -20.65 13.76
N GLU A 267 -0.43 -21.70 13.16
CA GLU A 267 -1.58 -22.44 13.76
C GLU A 267 -1.23 -23.02 15.13
N LEU A 268 0.03 -23.42 15.33
CA LEU A 268 0.51 -23.99 16.59
C LEU A 268 0.71 -22.94 17.69
N ALA A 269 0.84 -21.65 17.35
CA ALA A 269 1.02 -20.55 18.31
C ALA A 269 -0.26 -20.16 19.09
N GLY A 270 -1.24 -21.07 19.18
CA GLY A 270 -2.50 -20.84 19.87
C GLY A 270 -2.35 -20.86 21.39
N VAL A 271 -3.19 -20.08 22.07
CA VAL A 271 -3.30 -20.13 23.55
C VAL A 271 -3.75 -21.53 23.97
N GLY A 272 -3.06 -22.11 24.96
CA GLY A 272 -3.33 -23.49 25.41
C GLY A 272 -2.60 -24.58 24.62
N ARG A 273 -1.73 -24.20 23.67
CA ARG A 273 -0.80 -25.11 22.98
C ARG A 273 0.66 -24.76 23.32
N GLU A 274 0.99 -24.78 24.61
CA GLU A 274 2.25 -24.21 25.13
C GLU A 274 3.31 -25.27 25.50
N ASN A 275 2.97 -26.56 25.42
CA ASN A 275 3.82 -27.67 25.85
C ASN A 275 4.59 -28.31 24.68
N TYR A 276 5.24 -27.49 23.84
CA TYR A 276 6.12 -27.97 22.78
C TYR A 276 7.56 -28.17 23.28
N THR A 277 8.33 -29.03 22.60
CA THR A 277 9.78 -29.09 22.84
C THR A 277 10.41 -27.75 22.47
N SER A 278 11.57 -27.42 23.06
CA SER A 278 12.30 -26.19 22.76
C SER A 278 12.61 -26.02 21.27
N GLU A 279 12.86 -27.12 20.57
CA GLU A 279 13.10 -27.12 19.13
C GLU A 279 11.86 -26.75 18.32
N VAL A 280 10.69 -27.29 18.66
CA VAL A 280 9.43 -26.95 17.99
C VAL A 280 9.03 -25.52 18.33
N GLN A 281 9.16 -25.10 19.59
CA GLN A 281 8.88 -23.73 20.00
C GLN A 281 9.74 -22.72 19.22
N ALA A 282 11.04 -23.00 19.06
CA ALA A 282 11.93 -22.13 18.30
C ALA A 282 11.56 -22.06 16.80
N GLN A 283 11.01 -23.14 16.21
CA GLN A 283 10.47 -23.11 14.85
C GLN A 283 9.21 -22.25 14.75
N ILE A 284 8.31 -22.33 15.75
CA ILE A 284 7.09 -21.51 15.82
C ILE A 284 7.47 -20.02 15.95
N ASP A 285 8.37 -19.69 16.86
CA ASP A 285 8.82 -18.31 17.08
C ASP A 285 9.51 -17.73 15.84
N ALA A 286 10.36 -18.51 15.17
CA ALA A 286 11.00 -18.08 13.93
C ALA A 286 9.99 -17.88 12.80
N ALA A 287 9.00 -18.76 12.65
CA ALA A 287 7.96 -18.61 11.64
C ALA A 287 7.08 -17.39 11.90
N LEU A 288 6.71 -17.13 13.16
CA LEU A 288 6.02 -15.91 13.56
C LEU A 288 6.87 -14.68 13.24
N GLY A 289 8.16 -14.68 13.59
CA GLY A 289 9.09 -13.59 13.29
C GLY A 289 9.17 -13.29 11.79
N ILE A 290 9.27 -14.32 10.93
CA ILE A 290 9.25 -14.15 9.46
C ILE A 290 7.95 -13.47 9.02
N GLY A 291 6.80 -13.93 9.53
CA GLY A 291 5.51 -13.31 9.22
C GLY A 291 5.43 -11.84 9.68
N VAL A 292 5.94 -11.54 10.87
CA VAL A 292 6.00 -10.17 11.41
C VAL A 292 6.88 -9.29 10.53
N ASN A 293 8.04 -9.77 10.07
CA ASN A 293 8.93 -9.00 9.20
C ASN A 293 8.32 -8.72 7.83
N ILE A 294 7.67 -9.71 7.21
CA ILE A 294 6.96 -9.51 5.93
C ILE A 294 5.88 -8.44 6.10
N LEU A 295 5.10 -8.49 7.18
CA LEU A 295 4.04 -7.52 7.46
C LEU A 295 4.60 -6.13 7.80
N ALA A 296 5.69 -6.05 8.55
CA ALA A 296 6.38 -4.79 8.84
C ALA A 296 6.93 -4.17 7.56
N TYR A 297 7.59 -4.95 6.71
CA TYR A 297 8.11 -4.49 5.42
C TYR A 297 7.01 -4.01 4.47
N ALA A 298 5.92 -4.77 4.36
CA ALA A 298 4.81 -4.47 3.46
C ALA A 298 4.03 -3.22 3.88
N THR A 299 3.91 -2.97 5.18
CA THR A 299 3.06 -1.91 5.74
C THR A 299 3.84 -0.72 6.29
N ASP A 300 5.14 -0.85 6.50
CA ASP A 300 5.97 0.11 7.25
C ASP A 300 5.38 0.46 8.63
N ARG A 301 4.57 -0.46 9.20
CA ARG A 301 3.76 -0.26 10.43
C ARG A 301 2.72 0.87 10.32
N LYS A 302 2.55 1.45 9.14
CA LYS A 302 1.55 2.47 8.81
C LYS A 302 0.33 1.75 8.22
N LEU A 303 -0.78 1.88 8.92
CA LEU A 303 -2.04 1.24 8.53
C LEU A 303 -3.14 2.28 8.61
N GLU A 304 -3.90 2.35 7.52
CA GLU A 304 -5.09 3.18 7.42
C GLU A 304 -6.25 2.58 8.21
N TYR A 305 -7.03 3.46 8.84
CA TYR A 305 -8.24 3.05 9.54
C TYR A 305 -9.40 2.90 8.55
N LYS A 306 -10.43 2.14 8.95
CA LYS A 306 -11.57 1.84 8.08
C LYS A 306 -12.26 3.08 7.49
N TYR A 307 -12.27 4.21 8.20
CA TYR A 307 -12.88 5.46 7.73
C TYR A 307 -12.16 6.11 6.54
N ALA A 308 -10.85 5.86 6.35
CA ALA A 308 -10.10 6.42 5.23
C ALA A 308 -10.66 5.90 3.88
N PHE A 309 -11.03 4.62 3.83
CA PHE A 309 -11.60 4.00 2.63
C PHE A 309 -13.02 4.49 2.31
N PHE A 310 -13.83 4.81 3.33
CA PHE A 310 -15.18 5.34 3.10
C PHE A 310 -15.18 6.79 2.61
N ARG A 311 -14.12 7.58 2.87
CA ARG A 311 -13.99 8.93 2.30
C ARG A 311 -13.65 8.90 0.81
N SER A 312 -12.83 7.95 0.38
CA SER A 312 -12.42 7.80 -1.04
C SER A 312 -13.55 7.30 -1.95
N ALA A 313 -14.49 6.51 -1.42
CA ALA A 313 -15.66 6.03 -2.20
C ALA A 313 -16.61 7.15 -2.64
N GLY A 314 -16.47 8.37 -2.08
CA GLY A 314 -17.26 9.54 -2.46
C GLY A 314 -16.72 10.31 -3.67
N SER A 315 -15.54 9.98 -4.21
CA SER A 315 -14.93 10.73 -5.33
C SER A 315 -14.93 9.99 -6.67
N THR A 316 -15.45 8.76 -6.73
CA THR A 316 -15.52 7.96 -7.96
C THR A 316 -16.72 8.34 -8.81
N THR A 317 -16.74 9.56 -9.35
CA THR A 317 -17.43 9.90 -10.61
C THR A 317 -17.08 11.31 -11.03
N GLN A 318 -15.99 11.44 -11.77
CA GLN A 318 -15.89 12.47 -12.80
C GLN A 318 -15.01 11.95 -13.92
N GLN A 319 -15.61 11.10 -14.75
CA GLN A 319 -15.15 10.89 -16.11
C GLN A 319 -14.97 12.25 -16.77
N ALA A 320 -13.74 12.49 -17.24
CA ALA A 320 -13.38 13.22 -18.44
C ALA A 320 -14.45 14.15 -19.03
N GLU A 321 -14.73 15.26 -18.36
CA GLU A 321 -15.03 16.49 -19.08
C GLU A 321 -13.72 17.28 -19.14
N ILE A 322 -13.36 17.74 -20.34
CA ILE A 322 -12.26 18.69 -20.53
C ILE A 322 -12.67 19.97 -19.80
N ARG A 323 -12.27 20.07 -18.53
CA ARG A 323 -12.56 21.20 -17.67
C ARG A 323 -11.41 22.18 -17.81
N ARG A 324 -11.69 23.33 -18.45
CA ARG A 324 -10.78 24.47 -18.51
C ARG A 324 -10.29 24.81 -17.09
N ASN A 325 -9.01 25.17 -16.95
CA ASN A 325 -8.31 25.49 -15.69
C ASN A 325 -7.95 24.29 -14.80
N ALA A 326 -7.57 23.14 -15.36
CA ALA A 326 -6.95 22.04 -14.62
C ALA A 326 -5.46 21.90 -15.00
N LEU A 327 -4.59 21.72 -14.00
CA LEU A 327 -3.18 21.40 -14.17
C LEU A 327 -3.05 20.01 -14.80
N ALA A 328 -2.30 19.93 -15.91
CA ALA A 328 -1.92 18.68 -16.54
C ALA A 328 -0.40 18.63 -16.69
N VAL A 329 0.21 17.56 -16.19
CA VAL A 329 1.65 17.31 -16.28
C VAL A 329 1.87 16.13 -17.23
N ALA A 330 2.74 16.29 -18.22
CA ALA A 330 3.07 15.20 -19.15
C ALA A 330 4.01 14.20 -18.45
N SER A 331 3.68 12.92 -18.42
CA SER A 331 4.62 11.86 -18.04
C SER A 331 5.35 11.40 -19.30
N LEU A 332 6.67 11.59 -19.42
CA LEU A 332 7.40 11.32 -20.67
C LEU A 332 7.78 9.85 -20.82
N ARG A 333 7.52 9.26 -22.00
CA ARG A 333 8.07 7.96 -22.39
C ARG A 333 9.52 8.10 -22.84
N HIS A 334 10.42 7.32 -22.23
CA HIS A 334 11.84 7.30 -22.57
C HIS A 334 12.52 5.97 -22.19
N PRO A 335 13.68 5.63 -22.79
CA PRO A 335 14.35 4.35 -22.54
C PRO A 335 15.02 4.23 -21.15
N GLY A 336 15.16 5.35 -20.42
CA GLY A 336 15.73 5.39 -19.06
C GLY A 336 14.92 4.71 -17.94
N GLY A 337 13.78 4.07 -18.26
CA GLY A 337 12.93 3.40 -17.27
C GLY A 337 11.80 4.28 -16.74
N CYS A 338 11.02 4.88 -17.63
CA CYS A 338 9.84 5.71 -17.30
C CYS A 338 8.73 4.97 -16.52
N THR A 339 8.75 3.63 -16.50
CA THR A 339 7.77 2.81 -15.78
C THR A 339 8.24 2.30 -14.42
N VAL A 340 9.38 2.81 -13.92
CA VAL A 340 9.97 2.34 -12.64
C VAL A 340 9.14 2.79 -11.43
N ALA A 341 8.45 3.93 -11.55
CA ALA A 341 7.71 4.56 -10.48
C ALA A 341 6.35 5.11 -10.98
N PRO A 342 5.49 4.26 -11.59
CA PRO A 342 4.30 4.67 -12.34
C PRO A 342 3.28 5.47 -11.52
N ARG A 343 3.29 5.36 -10.19
CA ARG A 343 2.37 6.08 -9.29
C ARG A 343 2.93 7.39 -8.77
N ALA A 344 4.19 7.74 -9.05
CA ALA A 344 4.83 8.93 -8.49
C ALA A 344 4.10 10.22 -8.89
N LEU A 345 3.89 10.42 -10.19
CA LEU A 345 3.19 11.60 -10.70
C LEU A 345 1.69 11.61 -10.31
N PRO A 346 0.91 10.51 -10.46
CA PRO A 346 -0.46 10.46 -9.94
C PRO A 346 -0.58 10.80 -8.45
N ASN A 347 0.39 10.36 -7.63
CA ASN A 347 0.40 10.67 -6.20
C ASN A 347 0.77 12.13 -5.95
N LEU A 348 1.75 12.69 -6.66
CA LEU A 348 2.09 14.11 -6.58
C LEU A 348 0.90 15.02 -6.95
N LEU A 349 0.17 14.70 -8.02
CA LEU A 349 -1.03 15.45 -8.39
C LEU A 349 -2.14 15.34 -7.34
N ARG A 350 -2.29 14.18 -6.68
CA ARG A 350 -3.22 14.02 -5.55
C ARG A 350 -2.81 14.88 -4.35
N TYR A 351 -1.50 15.01 -4.08
CA TYR A 351 -1.00 15.95 -3.07
C TYR A 351 -1.31 17.40 -3.47
N ALA A 352 -1.18 17.76 -4.74
CA ALA A 352 -1.51 19.11 -5.22
C ALA A 352 -2.99 19.45 -5.03
N GLU A 353 -3.88 18.48 -5.30
CA GLU A 353 -5.32 18.64 -5.06
C GLU A 353 -5.63 18.77 -3.56
N LYS A 354 -5.00 17.95 -2.72
CA LYS A 354 -5.29 17.91 -1.28
C LYS A 354 -4.72 19.11 -0.51
N GLU A 355 -3.45 19.46 -0.77
CA GLU A 355 -2.70 20.44 0.03
C GLU A 355 -2.80 21.85 -0.55
N LEU A 356 -2.91 21.99 -1.88
CA LEU A 356 -2.94 23.29 -2.56
C LEU A 356 -4.32 23.61 -3.18
N HIS A 357 -5.28 22.69 -3.11
CA HIS A 357 -6.60 22.83 -3.75
C HIS A 357 -6.53 23.10 -5.25
N LEU A 358 -5.43 22.68 -5.89
CA LEU A 358 -5.26 22.78 -7.34
C LEU A 358 -6.17 21.77 -8.03
N ARG A 359 -6.84 22.21 -9.10
CA ARG A 359 -7.57 21.28 -9.97
C ARG A 359 -6.56 20.57 -10.84
N VAL A 360 -6.50 19.25 -10.76
CA VAL A 360 -5.57 18.42 -11.54
C VAL A 360 -6.33 17.53 -12.52
N ARG A 361 -5.76 17.32 -13.71
CA ARG A 361 -6.22 16.29 -14.64
C ARG A 361 -5.60 14.95 -14.23
N ALA A 362 -6.36 13.87 -14.37
CA ALA A 362 -5.79 12.53 -14.21
C ALA A 362 -4.62 12.34 -15.19
N VAL A 363 -3.52 11.78 -14.70
CA VAL A 363 -2.40 11.38 -15.55
C VAL A 363 -2.86 10.20 -16.40
N GLU A 364 -2.74 10.33 -17.72
CA GLU A 364 -2.96 9.25 -18.68
C GLU A 364 -1.65 8.42 -18.83
N ASP A 365 -1.58 7.53 -19.82
CA ASP A 365 -0.36 6.76 -20.13
C ASP A 365 0.83 7.67 -20.47
N GLU A 366 2.06 7.14 -20.49
CA GLU A 366 3.23 7.95 -20.82
C GLU A 366 3.16 8.49 -22.25
N LEU A 367 3.42 9.78 -22.39
CA LEU A 367 3.43 10.53 -23.63
C LEU A 367 4.78 10.38 -24.35
N ASP A 368 4.75 9.99 -25.61
CA ASP A 368 5.97 9.97 -26.43
C ASP A 368 6.57 11.38 -26.53
N ILE A 369 7.88 11.51 -26.33
CA ILE A 369 8.53 12.82 -26.31
C ILE A 369 8.25 13.61 -27.59
N THR A 370 8.21 12.94 -28.74
CA THR A 370 7.96 13.55 -30.06
C THR A 370 6.49 13.91 -30.32
N ASP A 371 5.57 13.55 -29.44
CA ASP A 371 4.15 13.86 -29.61
C ASP A 371 3.92 15.39 -29.50
N PRO A 372 3.22 16.02 -30.47
CA PRO A 372 2.86 17.43 -30.39
C PRO A 372 2.00 17.80 -29.17
N ALA A 373 1.25 16.87 -28.59
CA ALA A 373 0.45 17.09 -27.38
C ALA A 373 1.32 17.49 -26.17
N LEU A 374 2.64 17.27 -26.22
CA LEU A 374 3.57 17.75 -25.20
C LEU A 374 3.43 19.26 -24.95
N PHE A 375 3.13 20.04 -26.00
CA PHE A 375 2.98 21.49 -25.90
C PHE A 375 1.68 21.94 -25.21
N ASP A 376 0.74 21.03 -24.93
CA ASP A 376 -0.48 21.31 -24.16
C ASP A 376 -0.22 21.30 -22.64
N HIS A 377 1.01 20.97 -22.23
CA HIS A 377 1.43 20.87 -20.84
C HIS A 377 2.40 21.99 -20.47
N HIS A 378 2.35 22.46 -19.22
CA HIS A 378 3.32 23.44 -18.69
C HIS A 378 4.54 22.75 -18.06
N LEU A 379 4.35 21.52 -17.59
CA LEU A 379 5.37 20.72 -16.93
C LEU A 379 5.42 19.33 -17.58
N ALA A 380 6.63 18.88 -17.89
CA ALA A 380 6.92 17.52 -18.30
C ALA A 380 7.73 16.84 -17.20
N PHE A 381 7.31 15.65 -16.80
CA PHE A 381 7.93 14.84 -15.76
C PHE A 381 8.68 13.66 -16.39
N MET A 382 9.92 13.46 -15.95
CA MET A 382 10.81 12.42 -16.45
C MET A 382 11.52 11.76 -15.27
N HIS A 383 11.47 10.44 -15.16
CA HIS A 383 12.19 9.74 -14.09
C HIS A 383 12.67 8.37 -14.57
N GLY A 384 13.73 7.86 -13.96
CA GLY A 384 14.20 6.53 -14.32
C GLY A 384 15.38 6.03 -13.50
N ARG A 385 15.77 4.78 -13.79
CA ARG A 385 16.86 4.07 -13.10
C ARG A 385 17.92 3.48 -14.04
N ASN A 386 17.80 3.72 -15.33
CA ASN A 386 18.70 3.17 -16.35
C ASN A 386 19.40 4.28 -17.11
N GLY A 387 20.61 4.00 -17.61
CA GLY A 387 21.22 4.85 -18.61
C GLY A 387 20.38 4.91 -19.89
N PHE A 388 20.39 6.04 -20.59
CA PHE A 388 19.56 6.24 -21.78
C PHE A 388 20.21 7.19 -22.76
N ARG A 389 19.68 7.20 -23.99
CA ARG A 389 20.06 8.15 -25.03
C ARG A 389 18.81 8.57 -25.79
N LEU A 390 18.67 9.86 -26.04
CA LEU A 390 17.58 10.41 -26.85
C LEU A 390 18.00 10.48 -28.32
N THR A 391 17.02 10.34 -29.19
CA THR A 391 17.13 10.63 -30.62
C THR A 391 17.22 12.14 -30.87
N GLU A 392 17.69 12.54 -32.05
CA GLU A 392 17.74 13.96 -32.41
C GLU A 392 16.36 14.62 -32.45
N ALA A 393 15.33 13.87 -32.86
CA ALA A 393 13.95 14.33 -32.87
C ALA A 393 13.45 14.62 -31.45
N GLU A 394 13.70 13.72 -30.51
CA GLU A 394 13.33 13.90 -29.10
C GLU A 394 14.07 15.10 -28.48
N ARG A 395 15.39 15.23 -28.73
CA ARG A 395 16.18 16.39 -28.27
C ARG A 395 15.61 17.71 -28.79
N LYS A 396 15.29 17.77 -30.09
CA LYS A 396 14.72 18.96 -30.72
C LYS A 396 13.35 19.31 -30.13
N GLN A 397 12.52 18.32 -29.88
CA GLN A 397 11.19 18.52 -29.31
C GLN A 397 11.26 19.04 -27.87
N LEU A 398 12.12 18.45 -27.02
CA LEU A 398 12.35 18.93 -25.65
C LEU A 398 12.93 20.35 -25.61
N ARG A 399 13.89 20.67 -26.50
CA ARG A 399 14.39 22.04 -26.67
C ARG A 399 13.23 23.00 -26.95
N THR A 400 12.43 22.68 -27.96
CA THR A 400 11.30 23.51 -28.40
C THR A 400 10.28 23.68 -27.28
N PHE A 401 10.03 22.64 -26.50
CA PHE A 401 9.12 22.67 -25.36
C PHE A 401 9.58 23.68 -24.30
N VAL A 402 10.86 23.64 -23.92
CA VAL A 402 11.43 24.57 -22.93
C VAL A 402 11.51 26.00 -23.47
N GLU A 403 11.91 26.18 -24.72
CA GLU A 403 11.94 27.50 -25.38
C GLU A 403 10.54 28.15 -25.47
N ARG A 404 9.47 27.33 -25.53
CA ARG A 404 8.07 27.77 -25.50
C ARG A 404 7.53 28.07 -24.10
N GLY A 405 8.35 27.96 -23.06
CA GLY A 405 7.94 28.20 -21.67
C GLY A 405 7.66 26.95 -20.86
N GLY A 406 7.71 25.75 -21.45
CA GLY A 406 7.56 24.50 -20.71
C GLY A 406 8.71 24.27 -19.73
N THR A 407 8.44 23.53 -18.64
CA THR A 407 9.46 23.14 -17.66
C THR A 407 9.62 21.62 -17.65
N ILE A 408 10.86 21.13 -17.60
CA ILE A 408 11.14 19.70 -17.41
C ILE A 408 11.53 19.46 -15.95
N LEU A 409 10.83 18.56 -15.26
CA LEU A 409 11.21 18.03 -13.95
C LEU A 409 11.75 16.61 -14.13
N GLY A 410 13.05 16.44 -13.91
CA GLY A 410 13.74 15.15 -13.94
C GLY A 410 13.99 14.59 -12.54
N ASP A 411 13.91 13.28 -12.37
CA ASP A 411 14.20 12.58 -11.11
C ASP A 411 15.03 11.30 -11.31
N ALA A 412 16.16 11.19 -10.60
CA ALA A 412 16.95 9.97 -10.57
C ALA A 412 16.44 9.01 -9.49
N VAL A 413 15.72 7.99 -9.94
CA VAL A 413 15.09 7.02 -9.06
C VAL A 413 16.15 6.27 -8.24
N CYS A 414 15.97 6.24 -6.91
CA CYS A 414 16.92 5.72 -5.93
C CYS A 414 18.36 6.27 -6.06
N ALA A 415 18.50 7.55 -6.47
CA ALA A 415 19.78 8.21 -6.72
C ALA A 415 20.67 7.48 -7.76
N ASN A 416 20.04 6.91 -8.78
CA ASN A 416 20.74 6.13 -9.80
C ASN A 416 21.69 6.98 -10.65
N GLN A 417 23.00 6.67 -10.57
CA GLN A 417 24.04 7.42 -11.27
C GLN A 417 24.00 7.27 -12.80
N ALA A 418 23.57 6.12 -13.32
CA ALA A 418 23.50 5.89 -14.76
C ALA A 418 22.43 6.78 -15.42
N PHE A 419 21.25 6.88 -14.78
CA PHE A 419 20.20 7.79 -15.20
C PHE A 419 20.65 9.25 -15.05
N ALA A 420 21.18 9.64 -13.89
CA ALA A 420 21.64 11.01 -13.65
C ALA A 420 22.71 11.46 -14.66
N SER A 421 23.68 10.59 -14.97
CA SER A 421 24.73 10.88 -15.95
C SER A 421 24.15 11.03 -17.36
N SER A 422 23.22 10.14 -17.74
CA SER A 422 22.55 10.21 -19.05
C SER A 422 21.70 11.47 -19.18
N PHE A 423 20.95 11.84 -18.13
CA PHE A 423 20.16 13.06 -18.09
C PHE A 423 21.03 14.30 -18.26
N ALA A 424 22.15 14.41 -17.52
CA ALA A 424 23.07 15.53 -17.66
C ALA A 424 23.68 15.62 -19.07
N GLN A 425 24.08 14.49 -19.67
CA GLN A 425 24.60 14.45 -21.04
C GLN A 425 23.56 14.88 -22.08
N GLU A 426 22.33 14.37 -21.97
CA GLU A 426 21.25 14.72 -22.88
C GLU A 426 20.85 16.20 -22.73
N MET A 427 20.76 16.71 -21.50
CA MET A 427 20.48 18.14 -21.29
C MET A 427 21.60 19.04 -21.80
N SER A 428 22.87 18.63 -21.70
CA SER A 428 24.00 19.37 -22.29
C SER A 428 23.97 19.35 -23.82
N ALA A 429 23.55 18.24 -24.43
CA ALA A 429 23.34 18.17 -25.88
C ALA A 429 22.15 19.03 -26.33
N ILE A 430 21.09 19.09 -25.52
CA ILE A 430 19.90 19.90 -25.80
C ILE A 430 20.17 21.39 -25.57
N PHE A 431 20.95 21.78 -24.55
CA PHE A 431 21.24 23.17 -24.20
C PHE A 431 22.76 23.40 -24.01
N PRO A 432 23.56 23.40 -25.09
CA PRO A 432 25.03 23.47 -24.98
C PRO A 432 25.56 24.79 -24.41
N GLU A 433 24.78 25.87 -24.48
CA GLU A 433 25.13 27.19 -23.95
C GLU A 433 24.71 27.39 -22.49
N HIS A 434 23.92 26.47 -21.92
CA HIS A 434 23.37 26.60 -20.57
C HIS A 434 23.75 25.38 -19.72
N PRO A 435 24.63 25.53 -18.72
CA PRO A 435 25.06 24.41 -17.89
C PRO A 435 23.93 23.95 -16.96
N LEU A 436 23.95 22.65 -16.63
CA LEU A 436 23.16 22.10 -15.52
C LEU A 436 23.91 22.40 -14.21
N GLU A 437 23.39 23.32 -13.42
CA GLU A 437 24.05 23.86 -12.22
C GLU A 437 23.21 23.67 -10.95
N PRO A 438 23.82 23.63 -9.75
CA PRO A 438 23.07 23.56 -8.50
C PRO A 438 22.13 24.75 -8.31
N ILE A 439 20.87 24.48 -7.95
CA ILE A 439 19.92 25.53 -7.57
C ILE A 439 20.28 26.03 -6.16
N PRO A 440 20.52 27.35 -5.97
CA PRO A 440 20.90 27.91 -4.69
C PRO A 440 19.87 27.64 -3.58
N PRO A 441 20.27 27.38 -2.32
CA PRO A 441 19.35 27.12 -1.21
C PRO A 441 18.39 28.27 -0.88
N ASP A 442 18.71 29.49 -1.32
CA ASP A 442 17.91 30.71 -1.17
C ASP A 442 17.09 31.06 -2.44
N ASP A 443 17.13 30.23 -3.47
CA ASP A 443 16.34 30.43 -4.69
C ASP A 443 14.82 30.47 -4.36
N PRO A 444 14.05 31.40 -4.96
CA PRO A 444 12.61 31.48 -4.74
C PRO A 444 11.85 30.17 -4.94
N LEU A 445 12.32 29.26 -5.82
CA LEU A 445 11.78 27.91 -6.01
C LEU A 445 11.73 27.11 -4.70
N LEU A 446 12.70 27.29 -3.81
CA LEU A 446 12.83 26.55 -2.55
C LEU A 446 12.16 27.26 -1.36
N SER A 447 11.37 28.30 -1.63
CA SER A 447 10.74 29.15 -0.63
C SER A 447 9.22 29.18 -0.79
N THR A 448 8.55 29.94 0.08
CA THR A 448 7.11 30.20 -0.01
C THR A 448 6.73 31.25 -1.07
N ALA A 449 7.68 31.77 -1.85
CA ALA A 449 7.47 32.87 -2.82
C ALA A 449 6.36 32.57 -3.85
N PHE A 450 6.17 31.30 -4.21
CA PHE A 450 5.17 30.86 -5.18
C PHE A 450 3.92 30.23 -4.52
N GLY A 451 3.72 30.44 -3.21
CA GLY A 451 2.63 29.84 -2.43
C GLY A 451 2.90 28.38 -2.02
N GLY A 452 4.15 27.94 -2.13
CA GLY A 452 4.60 26.60 -1.77
C GLY A 452 5.11 26.49 -0.34
N PHE A 453 6.05 25.57 -0.13
CA PHE A 453 6.64 25.25 1.16
C PHE A 453 8.04 25.84 1.31
N ASP A 454 8.44 26.09 2.56
CA ASP A 454 9.82 26.41 2.90
C ASP A 454 10.67 25.13 2.85
N LEU A 455 11.56 25.03 1.86
CA LEU A 455 12.40 23.87 1.59
C LEU A 455 13.86 24.12 1.93
N ARG A 456 14.19 25.14 2.73
CA ARG A 456 15.59 25.40 3.15
C ARG A 456 16.25 24.21 3.86
N GLN A 457 15.43 23.37 4.48
CA GLN A 457 15.83 22.09 5.08
C GLN A 457 14.80 21.03 4.75
N VAL A 458 15.27 19.94 4.16
CA VAL A 458 14.49 18.74 3.87
C VAL A 458 15.14 17.54 4.54
N THR A 459 14.34 16.51 4.77
CA THR A 459 14.80 15.26 5.38
C THR A 459 15.15 14.29 4.27
N ARG A 460 16.42 13.86 4.25
CA ARG A 460 16.94 12.86 3.32
C ARG A 460 17.29 11.57 4.05
N ARG A 461 17.00 10.45 3.41
CA ARG A 461 17.34 9.10 3.85
C ARG A 461 18.65 8.66 3.24
N ASP A 462 19.51 8.14 4.09
CA ASP A 462 20.75 7.48 3.68
C ASP A 462 20.74 6.06 4.23
N PRO A 463 20.34 5.05 3.42
CA PRO A 463 20.34 3.67 3.88
C PRO A 463 21.78 3.20 4.10
N GLN A 464 22.13 2.87 5.35
CA GLN A 464 23.40 2.23 5.67
C GLN A 464 23.19 0.72 5.88
N PRO A 465 24.09 -0.14 5.39
CA PRO A 465 24.08 -1.54 5.77
C PRO A 465 24.24 -1.65 7.30
N GLY A 466 23.27 -2.24 7.98
CA GLY A 466 23.32 -2.47 9.42
C GLY A 466 24.52 -3.32 9.81
N ARG A 467 25.14 -3.04 10.96
CA ARG A 467 26.07 -3.99 11.58
C ARG A 467 25.26 -5.19 12.09
N SER A 468 25.88 -6.37 12.02
CA SER A 468 25.32 -7.73 12.05
C SER A 468 24.37 -8.15 13.19
N ASP A 469 23.91 -7.26 14.07
CA ASP A 469 22.95 -7.55 15.14
C ASP A 469 21.92 -6.40 15.40
N GLU A 470 21.90 -5.35 14.57
CA GLU A 470 20.89 -4.28 14.64
C GLU A 470 20.11 -4.18 13.32
N ALA A 471 18.80 -3.90 13.39
CA ALA A 471 17.99 -3.59 12.22
C ALA A 471 18.65 -2.46 11.40
N VAL A 472 18.47 -2.44 10.07
CA VAL A 472 18.95 -1.30 9.26
C VAL A 472 18.34 -0.02 9.83
N SER A 473 19.21 0.83 10.35
CA SER A 473 18.83 2.18 10.74
C SER A 473 18.87 3.03 9.48
N VAL A 474 17.70 3.50 9.05
CA VAL A 474 17.63 4.59 8.08
C VAL A 474 18.06 5.85 8.83
N LEU A 475 19.27 6.33 8.56
CA LEU A 475 19.70 7.63 9.07
C LEU A 475 18.98 8.72 8.27
N GLU A 476 17.98 9.32 8.91
CA GLU A 476 17.35 10.54 8.42
C GLU A 476 18.24 11.74 8.78
N ARG A 477 18.60 12.54 7.78
CA ARG A 477 19.40 13.76 7.96
C ARG A 477 18.64 14.95 7.42
N LYS A 478 18.60 16.03 8.20
CA LYS A 478 18.14 17.33 7.70
C LYS A 478 19.28 17.99 6.93
N VAL A 479 19.02 18.27 5.65
CA VAL A 479 19.97 18.85 4.71
C VAL A 479 19.23 19.84 3.79
N PRO A 480 19.89 20.81 3.17
CA PRO A 480 19.31 21.53 2.04
C PRO A 480 18.97 20.54 0.90
N PRO A 481 17.89 20.77 0.13
CA PRO A 481 17.59 19.96 -1.04
C PRO A 481 18.69 20.15 -2.08
N GLU A 482 19.12 19.05 -2.68
CA GLU A 482 20.07 19.06 -3.78
C GLU A 482 19.27 18.94 -5.07
N LEU A 483 18.99 20.07 -5.71
CA LEU A 483 18.40 20.15 -7.05
C LEU A 483 19.39 20.82 -7.99
N LEU A 484 19.39 20.38 -9.25
CA LEU A 484 20.12 21.00 -10.34
C LEU A 484 19.12 21.68 -11.29
N GLY A 485 19.55 22.70 -12.02
CA GLY A 485 18.69 23.37 -12.99
C GLY A 485 19.46 23.91 -14.19
N ILE A 486 18.73 24.13 -15.29
CA ILE A 486 19.21 24.87 -16.47
C ILE A 486 18.40 26.15 -16.58
N ARG A 487 19.08 27.28 -16.53
CA ARG A 487 18.46 28.60 -16.60
C ARG A 487 18.29 29.05 -18.04
N ILE A 488 17.04 29.31 -18.43
CA ILE A 488 16.66 29.82 -19.76
C ILE A 488 15.97 31.18 -19.52
N GLY A 489 16.66 32.27 -19.83
CA GLY A 489 16.20 33.61 -19.47
C GLY A 489 16.20 33.82 -17.95
N ASP A 490 15.07 34.25 -17.38
CA ASP A 490 14.91 34.50 -15.94
C ASP A 490 14.33 33.31 -15.16
N ARG A 491 14.18 32.14 -15.80
CA ARG A 491 13.55 30.95 -15.20
C ARG A 491 14.39 29.68 -15.34
N TRP A 492 14.11 28.70 -14.48
CA TRP A 492 14.61 27.33 -14.59
C TRP A 492 13.76 26.56 -15.61
N GLY A 493 14.28 26.37 -16.82
CA GLY A 493 13.60 25.61 -17.87
C GLY A 493 13.70 24.09 -17.66
N VAL A 494 14.74 23.66 -16.96
CA VAL A 494 14.94 22.28 -16.50
C VAL A 494 15.24 22.32 -15.01
N ILE A 495 14.61 21.43 -14.26
CA ILE A 495 14.87 21.15 -12.85
C ILE A 495 15.12 19.65 -12.74
N PHE A 496 16.17 19.25 -12.03
CA PHE A 496 16.56 17.86 -11.89
C PHE A 496 16.89 17.53 -10.44
N SER A 497 16.31 16.44 -9.93
CA SER A 497 16.65 15.89 -8.63
C SER A 497 17.58 14.68 -8.79
N PRO A 498 18.85 14.75 -8.33
CA PRO A 498 19.74 13.60 -8.28
C PRO A 498 19.36 12.58 -7.20
N TYR A 499 18.49 12.97 -6.25
CA TYR A 499 17.99 12.11 -5.19
C TYR A 499 16.52 11.80 -5.42
N ASP A 500 16.11 10.60 -5.04
CA ASP A 500 14.80 10.07 -5.35
C ASP A 500 13.66 10.92 -4.78
N LEU A 501 12.81 11.41 -5.70
CA LEU A 501 11.46 11.90 -5.43
C LEU A 501 10.42 10.82 -5.74
N SER A 502 10.64 10.01 -6.79
CA SER A 502 9.60 9.17 -7.35
C SER A 502 9.26 7.96 -6.48
N CYS A 503 10.24 7.20 -5.98
CA CYS A 503 9.91 6.10 -5.05
C CYS A 503 9.33 6.62 -3.74
N ALA A 504 9.80 7.77 -3.26
CA ALA A 504 9.25 8.44 -2.08
C ALA A 504 7.77 8.85 -2.28
N LEU A 505 7.38 9.21 -3.51
CA LEU A 505 6.00 9.51 -3.89
C LEU A 505 5.16 8.26 -4.16
N GLU A 506 5.74 7.17 -4.68
CA GLU A 506 5.05 5.88 -4.84
C GLU A 506 4.76 5.18 -3.51
N LYS A 507 5.75 5.16 -2.63
CA LYS A 507 5.71 4.46 -1.35
C LYS A 507 5.94 5.47 -0.24
N GLN A 508 5.06 5.42 0.75
CA GLN A 508 5.18 6.20 1.98
C GLN A 508 6.44 5.93 2.82
N ASN A 509 7.40 5.08 2.37
CA ASN A 509 8.77 4.88 2.85
C ASN A 509 9.47 3.72 2.10
N SER A 510 10.20 4.00 1.02
CA SER A 510 11.18 3.06 0.46
C SER A 510 12.45 3.09 1.33
N VAL A 511 12.52 2.21 2.34
CA VAL A 511 13.69 1.99 3.22
C VAL A 511 14.97 1.70 2.42
N GLU A 512 14.81 1.24 1.17
CA GLU A 512 15.88 0.76 0.30
C GLU A 512 16.49 1.85 -0.59
N CYS A 513 15.86 3.03 -0.71
CA CYS A 513 16.29 4.04 -1.67
C CYS A 513 16.84 5.30 -0.99
N ARG A 514 18.01 5.73 -1.48
CA ARG A 514 18.62 7.01 -1.10
C ARG A 514 17.82 8.14 -1.76
N GLY A 515 17.14 8.93 -0.94
CA GLY A 515 16.09 9.84 -1.42
C GLY A 515 15.49 10.68 -0.30
N TYR A 516 14.52 11.51 -0.64
CA TYR A 516 13.81 12.33 0.33
C TYR A 516 12.75 11.52 1.09
N THR A 517 12.29 12.02 2.23
CA THR A 517 11.07 11.49 2.84
C THR A 517 9.87 11.75 1.94
N THR A 518 8.79 10.98 2.08
CA THR A 518 7.58 11.16 1.26
C THR A 518 7.01 12.58 1.37
N ASP A 519 6.96 13.15 2.58
CA ASP A 519 6.43 14.50 2.79
C ASP A 519 7.32 15.55 2.12
N ASP A 520 8.64 15.45 2.27
CA ASP A 520 9.56 16.42 1.65
C ASP A 520 9.66 16.24 0.14
N ALA A 521 9.60 15.01 -0.39
CA ALA A 521 9.51 14.73 -1.81
C ALA A 521 8.25 15.34 -2.44
N ALA A 522 7.10 15.19 -1.76
CA ALA A 522 5.86 15.83 -2.16
C ALA A 522 5.99 17.35 -2.18
N ARG A 523 6.52 17.96 -1.11
CA ARG A 523 6.70 19.42 -1.05
C ARG A 523 7.65 19.95 -2.12
N ILE A 524 8.76 19.25 -2.40
CA ILE A 524 9.68 19.58 -3.50
C ILE A 524 8.94 19.55 -4.84
N GLY A 525 8.22 18.47 -5.14
CA GLY A 525 7.44 18.36 -6.37
C GLY A 525 6.35 19.43 -6.49
N LEU A 526 5.68 19.77 -5.40
CA LEU A 526 4.66 20.82 -5.35
C LEU A 526 5.25 22.22 -5.60
N ASN A 527 6.41 22.53 -5.03
CA ASN A 527 7.13 23.78 -5.34
C ASN A 527 7.52 23.85 -6.82
N CYS A 528 7.99 22.74 -7.42
CA CYS A 528 8.31 22.69 -8.84
C CYS A 528 7.07 22.91 -9.72
N ILE A 529 5.92 22.32 -9.35
CA ILE A 529 4.63 22.56 -10.03
C ILE A 529 4.23 24.03 -9.94
N LEU A 530 4.25 24.61 -8.73
CA LEU A 530 3.85 26.00 -8.48
C LEU A 530 4.76 26.98 -9.22
N TYR A 531 6.06 26.68 -9.30
CA TYR A 531 7.03 27.44 -10.07
C TYR A 531 6.69 27.40 -11.56
N ALA A 532 6.54 26.21 -12.14
CA ALA A 532 6.33 26.00 -13.58
C ALA A 532 5.01 26.60 -14.11
N ILE A 533 3.99 26.81 -13.26
CA ILE A 533 2.75 27.48 -13.67
C ILE A 533 2.79 29.00 -13.50
N GLN A 534 3.79 29.55 -12.80
CA GLN A 534 3.93 30.98 -12.53
C GLN A 534 5.10 31.62 -13.32
N LYS A 535 5.99 30.81 -13.88
CA LYS A 535 7.19 31.20 -14.62
C LYS A 535 7.28 30.43 -15.93
#